data_AF-A0A2U2N030-F1
#
_entry.id   AF-A0A2U2N030-F1
#
_cell.length_a   1.000
_cell.length_b   1.000
_cell.length_c   1.000
_cell.angle_alpha   90.00
_cell.angle_beta   90.00
_cell.angle_gamma   90.00
#
_symmetry.space_group_name_H-M   'P 1'
#
loop_
_entity.id
_entity.type
_entity.pdbx_description
1 polymer ?
#
loop_
_entity_poly.entity_id
_entity_poly.type
_entity_poly.pdbx_seq_one_letter_code
_entity_poly.pdbx_strand_id
1 'polypeptide(L)'
;MEERFEHRLQKFDPGVIWLDAAHRVTALNGVAAEVLGVAPGEVMGREVLQLHPLKSRDKIAWLLEASGGAYCPVSSSPPMTMMINIPDRILLIKLTRMVGAGGAPGGYCLVFFDVTDATSGARPAADGRLRQLRKLPVSRQQEVMLLDLDEVVHLRAGGHYTDVFTAGERYLCNLSLADLEARLDPERFLRVHRSYIVNLGYATALARRDERYVLTLGDRKTTEVPISRSQVPRVKDAFGLA
;
A
#
# COMPACT_ATOMS: atom_id res chain seq x y z
N MET A 1 -14.53 -20.87 18.87
CA MET A 1 -15.86 -20.74 18.27
C MET A 1 -15.65 -20.02 16.95
N GLU A 2 -15.74 -20.75 15.85
CA GLU A 2 -15.36 -20.33 14.51
C GLU A 2 -16.46 -19.39 13.97
N GLU A 3 -16.23 -18.08 13.98
CA GLU A 3 -17.11 -17.13 13.28
C GLU A 3 -17.12 -17.52 11.80
N ARG A 4 -18.22 -18.15 11.36
CA ARG A 4 -18.39 -18.61 9.98
C ARG A 4 -18.11 -17.47 9.01
N PHE A 5 -17.31 -17.77 7.99
CA PHE A 5 -16.99 -16.92 6.83
C PHE A 5 -18.21 -16.13 6.29
N GLU A 6 -19.40 -16.72 6.34
CA GLU A 6 -20.69 -16.12 5.99
C GLU A 6 -21.00 -14.83 6.77
N HIS A 7 -20.74 -14.80 8.08
CA HIS A 7 -20.99 -13.65 8.94
C HIS A 7 -19.97 -12.52 8.73
N ARG A 8 -18.76 -12.85 8.25
CA ARG A 8 -17.77 -11.87 7.82
C ARG A 8 -18.15 -11.26 6.47
N LEU A 9 -18.66 -12.06 5.53
CA LEU A 9 -19.11 -11.59 4.21
C LEU A 9 -20.26 -10.58 4.30
N GLN A 10 -21.17 -10.75 5.27
CA GLN A 10 -22.29 -9.83 5.52
C GLN A 10 -21.88 -8.46 6.07
N LYS A 11 -20.65 -8.30 6.59
CA LYS A 11 -20.13 -7.03 7.11
C LYS A 11 -19.33 -6.22 6.08
N PHE A 12 -19.17 -6.74 4.86
CA PHE A 12 -18.44 -6.08 3.77
C PHE A 12 -19.39 -5.36 2.84
N ASP A 13 -19.92 -4.23 3.28
CA ASP A 13 -20.70 -3.37 2.40
C ASP A 13 -19.76 -2.69 1.38
N PRO A 14 -19.98 -2.85 0.06
CA PRO A 14 -19.14 -2.24 -0.94
C PRO A 14 -19.43 -0.73 -1.05
N GLY A 15 -18.39 0.08 -1.03
CA GLY A 15 -18.44 1.44 -1.55
C GLY A 15 -18.46 1.40 -3.07
N VAL A 16 -19.41 2.07 -3.71
CA VAL A 16 -19.54 2.13 -5.17
C VAL A 16 -19.54 3.57 -5.62
N ILE A 17 -18.71 3.90 -6.60
CA ILE A 17 -18.60 5.23 -7.21
C ILE A 17 -18.67 5.07 -8.73
N TRP A 18 -19.57 5.82 -9.37
CA TRP A 18 -19.63 5.94 -10.83
C TRP A 18 -18.82 7.15 -11.29
N LEU A 19 -18.00 6.94 -12.31
CA LEU A 19 -17.18 7.95 -12.93
C LEU A 19 -17.56 8.14 -14.40
N ASP A 20 -17.53 9.36 -14.90
CA ASP A 20 -17.65 9.61 -16.33
C ASP A 20 -16.36 9.24 -17.10
N ALA A 21 -16.36 9.45 -18.41
CA ALA A 21 -15.19 9.20 -19.27
C ALA A 21 -13.97 10.08 -18.93
N ALA A 22 -14.18 11.20 -18.23
CA ALA A 22 -13.14 12.10 -17.73
C ALA A 22 -12.79 11.81 -16.25
N HIS A 23 -13.21 10.66 -15.71
CA HIS A 23 -12.95 10.22 -14.34
C HIS A 23 -13.57 11.12 -13.25
N ARG A 24 -14.66 11.84 -13.55
CA ARG A 24 -15.40 12.66 -12.60
C ARG A 24 -16.51 11.86 -11.94
N VAL A 25 -16.72 12.07 -10.63
CA VAL A 25 -17.79 11.40 -9.88
C VAL A 25 -19.15 11.85 -10.39
N THR A 26 -19.96 10.89 -10.85
CA THR A 26 -21.33 11.11 -11.33
C THR A 26 -22.36 10.49 -10.40
N ALA A 27 -21.97 9.48 -9.62
CA ALA A 27 -22.79 8.90 -8.56
C ALA A 27 -21.91 8.21 -7.52
N LEU A 28 -22.41 8.06 -6.29
CA LEU A 28 -21.86 7.16 -5.29
C LEU A 28 -22.96 6.65 -4.36
N ASN A 29 -22.76 5.49 -3.74
CA ASN A 29 -23.66 4.97 -2.71
C ASN A 29 -23.34 5.52 -1.31
N GLY A 30 -24.25 5.33 -0.36
CA GLY A 30 -24.10 5.83 1.02
C GLY A 30 -22.85 5.31 1.72
N VAL A 31 -22.50 4.03 1.50
CA VAL A 31 -21.28 3.41 2.04
C VAL A 31 -20.03 4.13 1.53
N ALA A 32 -20.00 4.49 0.24
CA ALA A 32 -18.86 5.22 -0.31
C ALA A 32 -18.70 6.60 0.31
N ALA A 33 -19.81 7.32 0.53
CA ALA A 33 -19.79 8.63 1.17
C ALA A 33 -19.30 8.54 2.63
N GLU A 34 -19.79 7.55 3.38
CA GLU A 34 -19.41 7.30 4.76
C GLU A 34 -17.92 6.96 4.90
N VAL A 35 -17.42 6.02 4.09
CA VAL A 35 -16.01 5.62 4.15
C VAL A 35 -15.09 6.76 3.76
N LEU A 36 -15.45 7.55 2.74
CA LEU A 36 -14.69 8.73 2.31
C LEU A 36 -14.78 9.91 3.29
N GLY A 37 -15.73 9.89 4.24
CA GLY A 37 -15.94 10.99 5.18
C GLY A 37 -16.42 12.28 4.52
N VAL A 38 -17.20 12.17 3.44
CA VAL A 38 -17.67 13.30 2.60
C VAL A 38 -19.18 13.28 2.46
N ALA A 39 -19.81 14.46 2.36
CA ALA A 39 -21.22 14.51 1.99
C ALA A 39 -21.39 14.09 0.51
N PRO A 40 -22.43 13.30 0.14
CA PRO A 40 -22.59 12.82 -1.24
C PRO A 40 -22.56 13.92 -2.31
N GLY A 41 -23.10 15.11 -2.00
CA GLY A 41 -23.11 16.26 -2.90
C GLY A 41 -21.76 16.96 -3.06
N GLU A 42 -20.84 16.82 -2.10
CA GLU A 42 -19.55 17.52 -2.08
C GLU A 42 -18.52 16.96 -3.08
N VAL A 43 -18.71 15.69 -3.47
CA VAL A 43 -17.82 14.98 -4.39
C VAL A 43 -18.31 14.93 -5.82
N MET A 44 -19.58 15.28 -6.08
CA MET A 44 -20.16 15.27 -7.43
C MET A 44 -19.39 16.18 -8.39
N GLY A 45 -19.10 15.68 -9.60
CA GLY A 45 -18.38 16.40 -10.66
C GLY A 45 -16.88 16.59 -10.42
N ARG A 46 -16.37 16.23 -9.24
CA ARG A 46 -14.94 16.28 -8.93
C ARG A 46 -14.22 15.11 -9.58
N GLU A 47 -13.02 15.39 -10.08
CA GLU A 47 -12.14 14.36 -10.62
C GLU A 47 -11.64 13.45 -9.49
N VAL A 48 -11.69 12.14 -9.71
CA VAL A 48 -11.31 11.15 -8.69
C VAL A 48 -9.90 11.38 -8.16
N LEU A 49 -8.95 11.80 -8.99
CA LEU A 49 -7.57 12.12 -8.57
C LEU A 49 -7.50 13.24 -7.52
N GLN A 50 -8.39 14.22 -7.62
CA GLN A 50 -8.42 15.37 -6.73
C GLN A 50 -9.01 15.05 -5.35
N LEU A 51 -9.75 13.94 -5.25
CA LEU A 51 -10.27 13.40 -3.99
C LEU A 51 -9.19 12.64 -3.19
N HIS A 52 -8.02 12.42 -3.79
CA HIS A 52 -6.94 11.68 -3.17
C HIS A 52 -5.74 12.60 -2.85
N PRO A 53 -5.05 12.34 -1.72
CA PRO A 53 -3.86 13.11 -1.37
C PRO A 53 -2.78 12.98 -2.44
N LEU A 54 -1.98 14.05 -2.60
CA LEU A 54 -0.98 14.19 -3.67
C LEU A 54 -0.09 12.94 -3.84
N LYS A 55 0.35 12.35 -2.73
CA LYS A 55 1.20 11.15 -2.68
C LYS A 55 0.59 9.90 -3.34
N SER A 56 -0.72 9.85 -3.51
CA SER A 56 -1.46 8.71 -4.05
C SER A 56 -1.97 8.95 -5.48
N ARG A 57 -1.88 10.18 -6.01
CA ARG A 57 -2.46 10.55 -7.31
C ARG A 57 -1.82 9.80 -8.47
N ASP A 58 -0.49 9.67 -8.49
CA ASP A 58 0.23 8.98 -9.58
C ASP A 58 -0.18 7.50 -9.68
N LYS A 59 -0.44 6.85 -8.53
CA LYS A 59 -0.91 5.47 -8.50
C LYS A 59 -2.31 5.35 -9.10
N ILE A 60 -3.18 6.31 -8.82
CA ILE A 60 -4.56 6.30 -9.31
C ILE A 60 -4.61 6.67 -10.79
N ALA A 61 -3.76 7.60 -11.25
CA ALA A 61 -3.62 7.93 -12.65
C ALA A 61 -3.22 6.69 -13.45
N TRP A 62 -2.22 5.95 -12.97
CA TRP A 62 -1.82 4.67 -13.56
C TRP A 62 -2.96 3.63 -13.57
N LEU A 63 -3.78 3.54 -12.53
CA LEU A 63 -4.95 2.63 -12.50
C LEU A 63 -5.98 2.98 -13.59
N LEU A 64 -6.27 4.26 -13.74
CA LEU A 64 -7.22 4.74 -14.74
C LEU A 64 -6.69 4.47 -16.15
N GLU A 65 -5.40 4.75 -16.39
CA GLU A 65 -4.71 4.47 -17.66
C GLU A 65 -4.66 2.97 -18.00
N ALA A 66 -4.35 2.11 -17.02
CA ALA A 66 -4.31 0.65 -17.20
C ALA A 66 -5.70 0.07 -17.55
N SER A 67 -6.77 0.72 -17.09
CA SER A 67 -8.16 0.39 -17.47
C SER A 67 -8.61 1.00 -18.82
N GLY A 68 -7.75 1.84 -19.42
CA GLY A 68 -7.93 2.56 -20.67
C GLY A 68 -7.83 1.70 -21.94
N GLY A 69 -7.26 0.50 -21.85
CA GLY A 69 -7.01 -0.39 -22.99
C GLY A 69 -8.29 -0.92 -23.66
N ALA A 70 -8.27 -0.99 -25.00
CA ALA A 70 -9.33 -1.57 -25.81
C ALA A 70 -9.53 -3.06 -25.47
N TYR A 71 -10.74 -3.41 -25.05
CA TYR A 71 -11.26 -4.78 -24.98
C TYR A 71 -10.28 -5.82 -24.41
N CYS A 72 -10.04 -5.81 -23.09
CA CYS A 72 -9.30 -6.91 -22.45
C CYS A 72 -10.17 -8.19 -22.46
N PRO A 73 -9.83 -9.24 -23.22
CA PRO A 73 -10.62 -10.47 -23.33
C PRO A 73 -10.31 -11.47 -22.20
N VAL A 74 -9.71 -11.00 -21.11
CA VAL A 74 -9.26 -11.83 -19.99
C VAL A 74 -10.00 -11.39 -18.73
N SER A 75 -10.64 -12.38 -18.09
CA SER A 75 -11.44 -12.26 -16.88
C SER A 75 -10.76 -11.41 -15.80
N SER A 76 -11.37 -10.25 -15.51
CA SER A 76 -11.04 -9.30 -14.45
C SER A 76 -9.62 -8.76 -14.46
N SER A 77 -9.48 -7.42 -14.56
CA SER A 77 -8.26 -6.73 -14.12
C SER A 77 -7.86 -7.27 -12.73
N PRO A 78 -6.56 -7.55 -12.48
CA PRO A 78 -6.14 -8.09 -11.20
C PRO A 78 -6.70 -7.22 -10.06
N PRO A 79 -7.25 -7.81 -8.98
CA PRO A 79 -7.72 -7.03 -7.84
C PRO A 79 -6.54 -6.19 -7.32
N MET A 80 -6.69 -4.87 -7.33
CA MET A 80 -5.64 -3.96 -6.88
C MET A 80 -6.02 -3.44 -5.50
N THR A 81 -5.42 -4.02 -4.46
CA THR A 81 -5.60 -3.55 -3.07
C THR A 81 -4.98 -2.17 -2.90
N MET A 82 -5.77 -1.11 -3.10
CA MET A 82 -5.29 0.26 -2.99
C MET A 82 -5.66 0.87 -1.64
N MET A 83 -4.67 1.04 -0.76
CA MET A 83 -4.82 1.89 0.42
C MET A 83 -5.00 3.35 -0.01
N ILE A 84 -6.25 3.81 -0.05
CA ILE A 84 -6.55 5.24 -0.06
C ILE A 84 -6.24 5.76 1.34
N ASN A 85 -5.48 6.84 1.41
CA ASN A 85 -5.07 7.49 2.66
C ASN A 85 -6.23 8.28 3.27
N ILE A 86 -7.24 7.53 3.71
CA ILE A 86 -8.15 7.90 4.79
C ILE A 86 -7.46 7.35 6.05
N PRO A 87 -7.23 8.16 7.10
CA PRO A 87 -6.48 7.71 8.26
C PRO A 87 -7.03 6.37 8.77
N ASP A 88 -6.14 5.39 8.91
CA ASP A 88 -6.38 4.05 9.47
C ASP A 88 -7.34 3.10 8.72
N ARG A 89 -7.60 3.29 7.42
CA ARG A 89 -8.40 2.33 6.63
C ARG A 89 -7.63 1.63 5.50
N ILE A 90 -7.86 0.33 5.31
CA ILE A 90 -7.34 -0.48 4.20
C ILE A 90 -8.48 -0.76 3.24
N LEU A 91 -8.42 -0.16 2.05
CA LEU A 91 -9.44 -0.37 1.02
C LEU A 91 -8.93 -1.36 -0.05
N LEU A 92 -9.75 -2.36 -0.39
CA LEU A 92 -9.56 -3.19 -1.58
C LEU A 92 -10.35 -2.54 -2.71
N ILE A 93 -9.71 -2.16 -3.83
CA ILE A 93 -10.36 -1.38 -4.88
C ILE A 93 -10.37 -2.13 -6.20
N LYS A 94 -11.51 -2.12 -6.87
CA LYS A 94 -11.71 -2.63 -8.22
C LYS A 94 -12.26 -1.52 -9.08
N LEU A 95 -11.62 -1.29 -10.23
CA LEU A 95 -12.07 -0.34 -11.24
C LEU A 95 -12.43 -1.10 -12.51
N THR A 96 -13.58 -0.82 -13.10
CA THR A 96 -14.04 -1.47 -14.33
C THR A 96 -14.67 -0.45 -15.26
N ARG A 97 -14.41 -0.58 -16.57
CA ARG A 97 -15.05 0.24 -17.60
C ARG A 97 -16.52 -0.16 -17.76
N MET A 98 -17.38 0.83 -17.85
CA MET A 98 -18.81 0.63 -18.04
C MET A 98 -19.20 0.90 -19.48
N VAL A 99 -20.19 0.17 -19.96
CA VAL A 99 -20.74 0.32 -21.31
C VAL A 99 -22.14 0.92 -21.18
N GLY A 100 -22.35 2.06 -21.83
CA GLY A 100 -23.62 2.76 -21.88
C GLY A 100 -24.56 2.18 -22.95
N ALA A 101 -25.72 2.81 -23.10
CA ALA A 101 -26.70 2.44 -24.10
C ALA A 101 -26.08 2.41 -25.51
N GLY A 102 -26.40 1.38 -26.30
CA GLY A 102 -25.88 1.24 -27.66
C GLY A 102 -24.38 0.91 -27.76
N GLY A 103 -23.74 0.46 -26.69
CA GLY A 103 -22.31 0.09 -26.72
C GLY A 103 -21.36 1.28 -26.55
N ALA A 104 -21.89 2.48 -26.30
CA ALA A 104 -21.08 3.68 -26.08
C ALA A 104 -20.24 3.56 -24.79
N PRO A 105 -19.08 4.23 -24.68
CA PRO A 105 -18.31 4.29 -23.44
C PRO A 105 -19.15 4.92 -22.31
N GLY A 106 -19.51 4.14 -21.29
CA GLY A 106 -20.36 4.56 -20.18
C GLY A 106 -19.62 5.11 -18.96
N GLY A 107 -18.30 5.32 -19.08
CA GLY A 107 -17.43 5.73 -17.98
C GLY A 107 -16.83 4.54 -17.23
N TYR A 108 -16.68 4.66 -15.91
CA TYR A 108 -16.06 3.66 -15.05
C TYR A 108 -16.85 3.44 -13.76
N CYS A 109 -16.83 2.23 -13.24
CA CYS A 109 -17.35 1.88 -11.93
C CYS A 109 -16.16 1.53 -11.03
N LEU A 110 -16.02 2.26 -9.94
CA LEU A 110 -15.07 1.99 -8.87
C LEU A 110 -15.83 1.35 -7.71
N VAL A 111 -15.44 0.14 -7.35
CA VAL A 111 -15.95 -0.59 -6.20
C VAL A 111 -14.82 -0.72 -5.19
N PHE A 112 -15.08 -0.45 -3.93
CA PHE A 112 -14.11 -0.68 -2.86
C PHE A 112 -14.72 -1.36 -1.64
N PHE A 113 -13.88 -2.06 -0.90
CA PHE A 113 -14.23 -2.73 0.35
C PHE A 113 -13.30 -2.25 1.45
N ASP A 114 -13.85 -1.86 2.60
CA ASP A 114 -13.07 -1.61 3.80
C ASP A 114 -12.65 -2.94 4.45
N VAL A 115 -11.41 -3.36 4.21
CA VAL A 115 -10.82 -4.59 4.74
C VAL A 115 -9.96 -4.33 5.98
N THR A 116 -10.10 -3.17 6.61
CA THR A 116 -9.34 -2.81 7.81
C THR A 116 -9.48 -3.87 8.88
N ASP A 117 -10.71 -4.28 9.23
CA ASP A 117 -10.93 -5.27 10.29
C ASP A 117 -10.46 -6.70 9.91
N ALA A 118 -10.38 -7.01 8.61
CA ALA A 118 -9.90 -8.32 8.15
C ALA A 118 -8.36 -8.39 8.04
N THR A 119 -7.71 -7.24 7.87
CA THR A 119 -6.26 -7.11 7.79
C THR A 119 -5.63 -6.68 9.13
N SER A 120 -6.45 -6.15 10.04
CA SER A 120 -6.10 -5.81 11.41
C SER A 120 -7.23 -6.23 12.34
N GLY A 121 -6.99 -7.22 13.19
CA GLY A 121 -7.94 -7.53 14.27
C GLY A 121 -8.10 -6.31 15.18
N ALA A 122 -9.28 -5.67 15.12
CA ALA A 122 -9.83 -4.62 15.99
C ALA A 122 -9.62 -3.13 15.62
N ARG A 123 -10.76 -2.46 15.34
CA ARG A 123 -11.27 -1.08 15.67
C ARG A 123 -10.27 0.09 15.64
N PRO A 124 -10.55 1.25 15.02
CA PRO A 124 -9.59 2.38 14.87
C PRO A 124 -9.12 2.99 16.20
N ALA A 125 -7.91 3.55 16.25
CA ALA A 125 -7.37 4.24 17.43
C ALA A 125 -7.75 5.72 17.36
N ALA A 126 -8.26 6.27 18.45
CA ALA A 126 -8.84 7.61 18.53
C ALA A 126 -7.84 8.78 18.42
N ASP A 127 -6.52 8.52 18.33
CA ASP A 127 -5.48 9.53 18.62
C ASP A 127 -4.56 9.92 17.44
N GLY A 128 -4.87 9.53 16.19
CA GLY A 128 -4.07 9.95 15.02
C GLY A 128 -2.62 9.43 14.99
N ARG A 129 -2.21 8.58 15.94
CA ARG A 129 -0.98 7.80 15.87
C ARG A 129 -1.17 6.66 14.89
N LEU A 130 -0.38 6.68 13.82
CA LEU A 130 -0.28 5.56 12.88
C LEU A 130 0.03 4.28 13.65
N ARG A 131 -0.84 3.29 13.52
CA ARG A 131 -0.71 2.02 14.25
C ARG A 131 0.52 1.25 13.78
N GLN A 132 1.26 0.71 14.73
CA GLN A 132 2.39 -0.16 14.45
C GLN A 132 1.91 -1.44 13.75
N LEU A 133 2.63 -1.86 12.71
CA LEU A 133 2.31 -3.08 11.98
C LEU A 133 2.68 -4.30 12.83
N ARG A 134 1.75 -5.27 12.93
CA ARG A 134 2.06 -6.59 13.51
C ARG A 134 2.68 -7.53 12.47
N LYS A 135 2.20 -7.45 11.24
CA LYS A 135 2.67 -8.17 10.05
C LYS A 135 2.74 -7.20 8.89
N LEU A 136 3.59 -7.48 7.91
CA LEU A 136 3.73 -6.66 6.71
C LEU A 136 2.79 -7.18 5.60
N PRO A 137 1.75 -6.42 5.21
CA PRO A 137 0.88 -6.82 4.11
C PRO A 137 1.61 -6.69 2.77
N VAL A 138 1.66 -7.78 2.02
CA VAL A 138 2.26 -7.84 0.69
C VAL A 138 1.30 -8.47 -0.32
N SER A 139 1.39 -8.03 -1.56
CA SER A 139 0.61 -8.55 -2.68
C SER A 139 1.31 -9.77 -3.27
N ARG A 140 0.60 -10.89 -3.37
CA ARG A 140 1.04 -12.09 -4.07
C ARG A 140 -0.12 -12.61 -4.91
N GLN A 141 0.05 -12.65 -6.23
CA GLN A 141 -0.99 -13.06 -7.18
C GLN A 141 -2.30 -12.24 -7.02
N GLN A 142 -3.32 -12.80 -6.38
CA GLN A 142 -4.64 -12.20 -6.17
C GLN A 142 -5.02 -12.05 -4.68
N GLU A 143 -4.07 -12.30 -3.77
CA GLU A 143 -4.29 -12.26 -2.33
C GLU A 143 -3.31 -11.33 -1.61
N VAL A 144 -3.72 -10.84 -0.44
CA VAL A 144 -2.86 -10.10 0.48
C VAL A 144 -2.28 -11.09 1.47
N MET A 145 -0.99 -11.36 1.35
CA MET A 145 -0.24 -12.18 2.29
C MET A 145 0.26 -11.31 3.45
N LEU A 146 0.17 -11.81 4.67
CA LEU A 146 0.66 -11.13 5.86
C LEU A 146 2.00 -11.76 6.28
N LEU A 147 3.11 -11.11 5.93
CA LEU A 147 4.46 -11.57 6.28
C LEU A 147 4.80 -11.23 7.73
N ASP A 148 5.45 -12.15 8.42
CA ASP A 148 6.05 -11.85 9.71
C ASP A 148 7.18 -10.85 9.55
N LEU A 149 7.23 -9.84 10.41
CA LEU A 149 8.26 -8.80 10.35
C LEU A 149 9.67 -9.38 10.55
N ASP A 150 9.77 -10.49 11.27
CA ASP A 150 11.03 -11.21 11.48
C ASP A 150 11.59 -11.80 10.19
N GLU A 151 10.76 -12.09 9.18
CA GLU A 151 11.20 -12.64 7.90
C GLU A 151 11.70 -11.57 6.91
N VAL A 152 11.39 -10.30 7.19
CA VAL A 152 11.71 -9.17 6.31
C VAL A 152 13.16 -8.74 6.56
N VAL A 153 13.99 -8.89 5.54
CA VAL A 153 15.41 -8.51 5.54
C VAL A 153 15.54 -7.01 5.28
N HIS A 154 14.94 -6.54 4.18
CA HIS A 154 14.96 -5.12 3.83
C HIS A 154 13.80 -4.75 2.90
N LEU A 155 13.58 -3.45 2.78
CA LEU A 155 12.57 -2.81 1.96
C LEU A 155 13.27 -1.86 1.00
N ARG A 156 12.84 -1.82 -0.27
CA ARG A 156 13.38 -0.93 -1.29
C ARG A 156 12.27 -0.18 -2.02
N ALA A 157 12.47 1.09 -2.30
CA ALA A 157 11.57 1.84 -3.18
C ALA A 157 11.59 1.25 -4.61
N GLY A 158 10.42 0.88 -5.13
CA GLY A 158 10.22 0.24 -6.44
C GLY A 158 9.15 0.93 -7.28
N GLY A 159 9.40 2.19 -7.66
CA GLY A 159 8.45 3.00 -8.43
C GLY A 159 7.15 3.25 -7.66
N HIS A 160 6.06 2.61 -8.06
CA HIS A 160 4.74 2.75 -7.44
C HIS A 160 4.53 1.84 -6.20
N TYR A 161 5.46 0.90 -5.97
CA TYR A 161 5.41 -0.08 -4.88
C TYR A 161 6.67 -0.02 -4.03
N THR A 162 6.63 -0.64 -2.86
CA THR A 162 7.83 -0.99 -2.09
C THR A 162 8.12 -2.47 -2.32
N ASP A 163 9.32 -2.77 -2.83
CA ASP A 163 9.82 -4.13 -2.85
C ASP A 163 10.14 -4.57 -1.41
N VAL A 164 9.61 -5.71 -1.01
CA VAL A 164 9.87 -6.36 0.27
C VAL A 164 10.74 -7.58 0.03
N PHE A 165 11.89 -7.63 0.66
CA PHE A 165 12.84 -8.74 0.52
C PHE A 165 12.87 -9.56 1.79
N THR A 166 12.63 -10.86 1.63
CA THR A 166 12.92 -11.88 2.64
C THR A 166 14.22 -12.59 2.27
N ALA A 167 14.66 -13.57 3.06
CA ALA A 167 15.87 -14.34 2.75
C ALA A 167 15.79 -15.11 1.41
N GLY A 168 14.58 -15.45 0.93
CA GLY A 168 14.38 -16.27 -0.26
C GLY A 168 13.58 -15.61 -1.38
N GLU A 169 12.60 -14.78 -1.04
CA GLU A 169 11.62 -14.25 -2.00
C GLU A 169 11.52 -12.72 -1.95
N ARG A 170 11.03 -12.15 -3.05
CA ARG A 170 10.68 -10.74 -3.18
C ARG A 170 9.17 -10.60 -3.33
N TYR A 171 8.58 -9.69 -2.56
CA TYR A 171 7.16 -9.36 -2.59
C TYR A 171 6.95 -7.87 -2.88
N LEU A 172 5.71 -7.50 -3.20
CA LEU A 172 5.32 -6.10 -3.44
C LEU A 172 4.42 -5.60 -2.32
N CYS A 173 4.78 -4.49 -1.69
CA CYS A 173 3.94 -3.79 -0.73
C CYS A 173 3.44 -2.47 -1.31
N ASN A 174 2.18 -2.16 -1.08
CA ASN A 174 1.55 -0.95 -1.64
C ASN A 174 1.78 0.29 -0.77
N LEU A 175 2.31 0.10 0.45
CA LEU A 175 2.76 1.18 1.34
C LEU A 175 4.06 1.81 0.84
N SER A 176 4.19 3.12 1.01
CA SER A 176 5.46 3.81 0.73
C SER A 176 6.48 3.52 1.84
N LEU A 177 7.77 3.75 1.57
CA LEU A 177 8.80 3.68 2.60
C LEU A 177 8.52 4.65 3.76
N ALA A 178 7.92 5.83 3.50
CA ALA A 178 7.58 6.77 4.57
C ALA A 178 6.45 6.24 5.46
N ASP A 179 5.42 5.63 4.87
CA ASP A 179 4.33 5.03 5.66
C ASP A 179 4.84 3.81 6.44
N LEU A 180 5.75 3.02 5.87
CA LEU A 180 6.38 1.87 6.53
C LEU A 180 7.29 2.30 7.67
N GLU A 181 8.15 3.29 7.47
CA GLU A 181 9.01 3.87 8.50
C GLU A 181 8.22 4.37 9.71
N ALA A 182 7.05 4.97 9.48
CA ALA A 182 6.20 5.47 10.56
C ALA A 182 5.43 4.38 11.33
N ARG A 183 5.34 3.15 10.79
CA ARG A 183 4.54 2.05 11.37
C ARG A 183 5.37 0.83 11.76
N LEU A 184 6.65 0.78 11.39
CA LEU A 184 7.57 -0.27 11.80
C LEU A 184 8.27 0.13 13.09
N ASP A 185 8.65 -0.87 13.88
CA ASP A 185 9.46 -0.65 15.07
C ASP A 185 10.81 -0.02 14.69
N PRO A 186 11.12 1.21 15.14
CA PRO A 186 12.37 1.88 14.81
C PRO A 186 13.61 1.25 15.45
N GLU A 187 13.46 0.41 16.48
CA GLU A 187 14.56 -0.37 17.06
C GLU A 187 14.94 -1.56 16.18
N ARG A 188 14.01 -2.03 15.35
CA ARG A 188 14.21 -3.16 14.46
C ARG A 188 14.46 -2.74 13.01
N PHE A 189 13.72 -1.76 12.52
CA PHE A 189 13.77 -1.29 11.15
C PHE A 189 14.29 0.14 11.07
N LEU A 190 15.37 0.33 10.32
CA LEU A 190 15.99 1.63 10.19
C LEU A 190 16.06 2.09 8.74
N ARG A 191 15.65 3.32 8.48
CA ARG A 191 15.80 3.96 7.17
C ARG A 191 17.23 4.44 6.96
N VAL A 192 18.05 3.56 6.38
CA VAL A 192 19.48 3.83 6.14
C VAL A 192 19.72 4.66 4.87
N HIS A 193 18.76 4.71 3.95
CA HIS A 193 18.84 5.49 2.72
C HIS A 193 17.44 5.94 2.27
N ARG A 194 17.35 6.99 1.44
CA ARG A 194 16.06 7.48 0.91
C ARG A 194 15.22 6.39 0.22
N SER A 195 15.88 5.37 -0.31
CA SER A 195 15.28 4.25 -1.03
C SER A 195 15.34 2.91 -0.28
N TYR A 196 15.85 2.87 0.97
CA TYR A 196 16.02 1.62 1.72
C TYR A 196 15.65 1.76 3.20
N ILE A 197 14.89 0.79 3.69
CA ILE A 197 14.72 0.50 5.12
C ILE A 197 15.25 -0.91 5.35
N VAL A 198 16.05 -1.10 6.38
CA VAL A 198 16.71 -2.37 6.69
C VAL A 198 16.24 -2.88 8.04
N ASN A 199 16.00 -4.19 8.15
CA ASN A 199 15.89 -4.86 9.44
C ASN A 199 17.31 -5.05 10.02
N LEU A 200 17.59 -4.38 11.13
CA LEU A 200 18.90 -4.35 11.77
C LEU A 200 19.35 -5.74 12.24
N GLY A 201 18.42 -6.64 12.56
CA GLY A 201 18.74 -8.03 12.94
C GLY A 201 19.38 -8.84 11.82
N TYR A 202 19.27 -8.39 10.56
CA TYR A 202 19.95 -9.00 9.42
C TYR A 202 21.26 -8.32 9.05
N ALA A 203 21.69 -7.25 9.72
CA ALA A 203 22.96 -6.62 9.41
C ALA A 203 24.14 -7.51 9.83
N THR A 204 25.06 -7.77 8.91
CA THR A 204 26.22 -8.64 9.14
C THR A 204 27.55 -7.89 9.11
N ALA A 205 27.62 -6.79 8.36
CA ALA A 205 28.82 -5.94 8.32
C ALA A 205 28.48 -4.49 7.98
N LEU A 206 29.22 -3.56 8.58
CA LEU A 206 29.25 -2.15 8.20
C LEU A 206 30.63 -1.83 7.64
N ALA A 207 30.70 -1.38 6.39
CA ALA A 207 31.96 -1.06 5.73
C ALA A 207 31.93 0.32 5.07
N ARG A 208 33.11 0.91 4.90
CA ARG A 208 33.32 2.06 4.00
C ARG A 208 33.91 1.54 2.69
N ARG A 209 33.25 1.84 1.58
CA ARG A 209 33.64 1.50 0.20
C ARG A 209 33.56 2.78 -0.64
N ASP A 210 34.64 3.18 -1.28
CA ASP A 210 34.69 4.36 -2.17
C ASP A 210 33.97 5.60 -1.59
N GLU A 211 34.35 5.99 -0.37
CA GLU A 211 33.77 7.15 0.34
C GLU A 211 32.27 7.05 0.70
N ARG A 212 31.70 5.85 0.63
CA ARG A 212 30.31 5.57 1.01
C ARG A 212 30.27 4.50 2.09
N TYR A 213 29.33 4.63 3.01
CA TYR A 213 29.04 3.57 3.96
C TYR A 213 28.05 2.59 3.33
N VAL A 214 28.29 1.30 3.55
CA VAL A 214 27.48 0.19 3.04
C VAL A 214 27.20 -0.75 4.20
N LEU A 215 25.94 -1.17 4.31
CA LEU A 215 25.50 -2.21 5.23
C LEU A 215 25.30 -3.51 4.46
N THR A 216 26.01 -4.56 4.85
CA THR A 216 25.85 -5.90 4.30
C THR A 216 24.78 -6.64 5.10
N LEU A 217 23.89 -7.34 4.40
CA LEU A 217 22.78 -8.08 4.99
C LEU A 217 22.99 -9.59 4.90
N GLY A 218 22.58 -10.31 5.93
CA GLY A 218 22.63 -11.76 6.05
C GLY A 218 21.50 -12.47 5.31
N ASP A 219 21.28 -12.14 4.04
CA ASP A 219 20.41 -12.90 3.15
C ASP A 219 21.23 -13.83 2.23
N ARG A 220 20.55 -14.65 1.42
CA ARG A 220 21.21 -15.58 0.50
C ARG A 220 22.12 -14.91 -0.54
N LYS A 221 21.95 -13.60 -0.77
CA LYS A 221 22.68 -12.83 -1.78
C LYS A 221 23.77 -11.96 -1.18
N THR A 222 23.88 -11.92 0.14
CA THR A 222 24.78 -11.01 0.86
C THR A 222 24.56 -9.57 0.40
N THR A 223 23.30 -9.14 0.37
CA THR A 223 22.90 -7.86 -0.23
C THR A 223 23.61 -6.70 0.44
N GLU A 224 24.19 -5.81 -0.37
CA GLU A 224 24.82 -4.57 0.08
C GLU A 224 23.87 -3.38 -0.11
N VAL A 225 23.55 -2.70 0.99
CA VAL A 225 22.67 -1.54 1.00
C VAL A 225 23.49 -0.27 1.28
N PRO A 226 23.43 0.75 0.40
CA PRO A 226 24.13 2.01 0.65
C PRO A 226 23.48 2.76 1.81
N ILE A 227 24.29 3.47 2.59
CA ILE A 227 23.84 4.33 3.69
C ILE A 227 24.01 5.79 3.28
N SER A 228 22.97 6.60 3.46
CA SER A 228 23.06 8.04 3.27
C SER A 228 24.00 8.65 4.32
N ARG A 229 24.83 9.62 3.93
CA ARG A 229 25.80 10.28 4.84
C ARG A 229 25.18 10.76 6.16
N SER A 230 23.96 11.31 6.09
CA SER A 230 23.21 11.79 7.25
C SER A 230 22.69 10.68 8.18
N GLN A 231 22.57 9.45 7.69
CA GLN A 231 22.10 8.30 8.48
C GLN A 231 23.25 7.50 9.12
N VAL A 232 24.50 7.74 8.70
CA VAL A 232 25.68 7.02 9.24
C VAL A 232 25.77 7.08 10.77
N PRO A 233 25.61 8.24 11.45
CA PRO A 233 25.66 8.28 12.91
C PRO A 233 24.60 7.36 13.53
N ARG A 234 23.36 7.47 13.07
CA ARG A 234 22.24 6.67 13.58
C ARG A 234 22.43 5.17 13.38
N VAL A 235 23.03 4.75 12.26
CA VAL A 235 23.36 3.33 12.03
C VAL A 235 24.48 2.88 12.96
N LYS A 236 25.50 3.69 13.20
CA LYS A 236 26.58 3.36 14.15
C LYS A 236 26.05 3.25 15.57
N ASP A 237 25.22 4.20 15.99
CA ASP A 237 24.59 4.21 17.32
C ASP A 237 23.76 2.95 17.56
N ALA A 238 22.99 2.52 16.54
CA ALA A 238 22.17 1.30 16.61
C ALA A 238 22.98 0.01 16.84
N PHE A 239 24.28 0.01 16.50
CA PHE A 239 25.20 -1.11 16.73
C PHE A 239 26.25 -0.83 17.82
N GLY A 240 26.14 0.28 18.56
CA GLY A 240 27.09 0.65 19.62
C GLY A 240 28.50 0.98 19.11
N LEU A 241 28.62 1.47 17.87
CA LEU A 241 29.89 1.82 17.21
C LEU A 241 30.20 3.33 17.24
N ALA A 242 29.52 4.06 18.13
CA ALA A 242 29.58 5.52 18.29
C ALA A 242 30.77 5.98 19.10
#